data_AF-A0A2D5RZJ2-F1
#
_entry.id   AF-A0A2D5RZJ2-F1
#
_cell.length_a   1.000
_cell.length_b   1.000
_cell.length_c   1.000
_cell.angle_alpha   90.00
_cell.angle_beta   90.00
_cell.angle_gamma   90.00
#
_symmetry.space_group_name_H-M   'P 1'
#
loop_
_entity.id
_entity.type
_entity.pdbx_description
1 polymer ?
#
loop_
_entity_poly.entity_id
_entity_poly.type
_entity_poly.pdbx_seq_one_letter_code
_entity_poly.pdbx_strand_id
1 'polypeptide(L)'
;MDYQALLVAANDVIACIDNNAPRHTSAHVLTSIRNQMVFIRDNAAAGRNPATELSSGSKFTYAVLASRELASPDEMVLQDLIDNVTKLMIKK
;
A
#
# COMPACT_ATOMS: atom_id res chain seq x y z
N MET A 1 16.40 0.69 4.14
CA MET A 1 15.13 1.03 3.47
C MET A 1 15.41 1.93 2.28
N ASP A 2 14.96 1.53 1.09
CA ASP A 2 15.10 2.30 -0.16
C ASP A 2 13.85 3.15 -0.38
N TYR A 3 13.95 4.45 -0.13
CA TYR A 3 12.81 5.37 -0.21
C TYR A 3 12.33 5.60 -1.64
N GLN A 4 13.23 5.55 -2.62
CA GLN A 4 12.86 5.71 -4.03
C GLN A 4 12.06 4.50 -4.50
N ALA A 5 12.52 3.30 -4.17
CA ALA A 5 11.79 2.07 -4.48
C ALA A 5 10.42 2.04 -3.77
N LEU A 6 10.36 2.49 -2.51
CA LEU A 6 9.12 2.54 -1.72
C LEU A 6 8.10 3.54 -2.31
N LEU A 7 8.58 4.70 -2.76
CA LEU A 7 7.76 5.71 -3.44
C LEU A 7 7.14 5.13 -4.72
N VAL A 8 7.96 4.50 -5.56
CA VAL A 8 7.49 3.90 -6.82
C VAL A 8 6.47 2.80 -6.54
N ALA A 9 6.78 1.88 -5.62
CA ALA A 9 5.87 0.79 -5.27
C ALA A 9 4.53 1.30 -4.71
N ALA A 10 4.54 2.33 -3.85
CA ALA A 10 3.31 2.92 -3.33
C ALA A 10 2.49 3.62 -4.44
N ASN A 11 3.14 4.27 -5.40
CA ASN A 11 2.49 4.85 -6.56
C ASN A 11 1.84 3.79 -7.46
N ASP A 12 2.51 2.65 -7.67
CA ASP A 12 1.95 1.57 -8.49
C ASP A 12 0.66 1.02 -7.88
N VAL A 13 0.58 0.88 -6.55
CA VAL A 13 -0.66 0.49 -5.85
C VAL A 13 -1.75 1.54 -6.05
N ILE A 14 -1.43 2.83 -5.88
CA ILE A 14 -2.41 3.92 -6.09
C ILE A 14 -2.92 3.92 -7.53
N ALA A 15 -2.03 3.80 -8.50
CA ALA A 15 -2.37 3.75 -9.92
C ALA A 15 -3.21 2.51 -10.26
N CYS A 16 -2.93 1.36 -9.65
CA CYS A 16 -3.73 0.16 -9.82
C CYS A 16 -5.16 0.36 -9.28
N ILE A 17 -5.31 0.94 -8.09
CA ILE A 17 -6.64 1.25 -7.52
C ILE A 17 -7.38 2.26 -8.40
N ASP A 18 -6.72 3.32 -8.86
CA ASP A 18 -7.36 4.41 -9.60
C ASP A 18 -7.75 4.00 -11.03
N ASN A 19 -6.99 3.12 -11.69
CA ASN A 19 -7.23 2.72 -13.09
C ASN A 19 -7.90 1.36 -13.25
N ASN A 20 -7.67 0.44 -12.30
CA ASN A 20 -8.09 -0.96 -12.38
C ASN A 20 -8.76 -1.40 -11.07
N ALA A 21 -9.59 -0.54 -10.48
CA ALA A 21 -10.30 -0.84 -9.24
C ALA A 21 -10.98 -2.22 -9.31
N PRO A 22 -10.66 -3.15 -8.39
CA PRO A 22 -11.32 -4.44 -8.36
C PRO A 22 -12.83 -4.31 -8.21
N ARG A 23 -13.57 -5.07 -9.01
CA ARG A 23 -15.05 -4.99 -9.04
C ARG A 23 -15.73 -5.58 -7.80
N HIS A 24 -15.04 -6.49 -7.11
CA HIS A 24 -15.61 -7.26 -6.01
C HIS A 24 -15.10 -6.82 -4.64
N THR A 25 -14.08 -5.98 -4.59
CA THR A 25 -13.58 -5.38 -3.35
C THR A 25 -14.42 -4.17 -2.95
N SER A 26 -14.69 -4.01 -1.66
CA SER A 26 -15.39 -2.84 -1.13
C SER A 26 -14.63 -1.54 -1.43
N ALA A 27 -15.35 -0.52 -1.93
CA ALA A 27 -14.78 0.80 -2.17
C ALA A 27 -14.17 1.43 -0.91
N HIS A 28 -14.71 1.11 0.28
CA HIS A 28 -14.12 1.56 1.56
C HIS A 28 -12.76 0.92 1.83
N VAL A 29 -12.59 -0.36 1.48
CA VAL A 29 -11.32 -1.08 1.63
C VAL A 29 -10.29 -0.48 0.67
N LEU A 30 -10.65 -0.31 -0.60
CA LEU A 30 -9.78 0.31 -1.61
C LEU A 30 -9.36 1.73 -1.20
N THR A 31 -10.30 2.53 -0.71
CA THR A 31 -10.01 3.89 -0.21
C THR A 31 -9.07 3.86 1.00
N SER A 32 -9.26 2.93 1.94
CA SER A 32 -8.39 2.78 3.10
C SER A 32 -6.97 2.39 2.71
N ILE A 33 -6.82 1.41 1.81
CA ILE A 33 -5.51 0.99 1.28
C ILE A 33 -4.86 2.17 0.56
N ARG A 34 -5.59 2.86 -0.33
CA ARG A 34 -5.10 4.03 -1.06
C ARG A 34 -4.58 5.14 -0.13
N ASN A 35 -5.33 5.48 0.92
CA ASN A 35 -4.91 6.52 1.87
C ASN A 35 -3.63 6.14 2.61
N GLN A 36 -3.48 4.86 2.98
CA GLN A 36 -2.24 4.37 3.59
C GLN A 36 -1.06 4.43 2.60
N MET A 37 -1.28 4.10 1.32
CA MET A 37 -0.25 4.21 0.28
C MET A 37 0.15 5.65 0.01
N VAL A 38 -0.80 6.60 0.00
CA VAL A 38 -0.52 8.03 -0.11
C VAL A 38 0.39 8.50 1.02
N PHE A 39 0.08 8.09 2.26
CA PHE A 39 0.93 8.40 3.40
C PHE A 39 2.34 7.83 3.24
N ILE A 40 2.47 6.58 2.80
CA ILE A 40 3.78 5.93 2.57
C ILE A 40 4.57 6.67 1.49
N ARG A 41 3.92 6.97 0.35
CA ARG A 41 4.50 7.71 -0.78
C ARG A 41 5.01 9.07 -0.34
N ASP A 42 4.18 9.86 0.35
CA ASP A 42 4.51 11.24 0.70
C ASP A 42 5.68 11.30 1.70
N ASN A 43 5.72 10.38 2.66
CA ASN A 43 6.85 10.26 3.59
C ASN A 43 8.12 9.76 2.88
N ALA A 44 8.01 8.77 2.00
CA ALA A 44 9.13 8.28 1.22
C ALA A 44 9.70 9.36 0.27
N ALA A 45 8.84 10.16 -0.35
CA ALA A 45 9.24 11.31 -1.18
C ALA A 45 10.00 12.38 -0.38
N ALA A 46 9.66 12.54 0.90
CA ALA A 46 10.37 13.41 1.83
C ALA A 46 11.65 12.78 2.42
N GLY A 47 12.02 11.54 2.03
CA GLY A 47 13.16 10.81 2.58
C GLY A 47 12.96 10.35 4.02
N ARG A 48 11.71 10.28 4.49
CA ARG A 48 11.35 9.87 5.85
C ARG A 48 10.86 8.44 5.87
N ASN A 49 11.07 7.76 6.99
CA ASN A 49 10.55 6.41 7.20
C ASN A 49 9.06 6.47 7.58
N PRO A 50 8.14 5.98 6.73
CA PRO A 50 6.70 6.05 7.03
C PRO A 50 6.32 5.27 8.30
N ALA A 51 7.08 4.24 8.67
CA ALA A 51 6.84 3.48 9.89
C ALA A 51 7.13 4.29 11.17
N THR A 52 8.06 5.25 11.11
CA THR A 52 8.41 6.10 12.26
C THR A 52 7.57 7.37 12.31
N GLU A 53 7.07 7.82 11.16
CA GLU A 53 6.16 8.98 11.06
C GLU A 53 4.71 8.62 11.41
N LEU A 54 4.39 7.32 11.48
CA LEU A 54 3.11 6.86 11.99
C LEU A 54 2.97 7.25 13.46
N SER A 55 1.78 7.76 13.85
CA SER A 55 1.52 8.11 15.24
C SER A 55 1.77 6.93 16.17
N SER A 56 2.38 7.20 17.33
CA SER A 56 2.74 6.16 18.30
C SER A 56 1.53 5.27 18.63
N GLY A 57 1.67 3.97 18.41
CA GLY A 57 0.62 2.96 18.62
C GLY A 57 -0.21 2.63 17.37
N SER A 58 -0.14 3.42 16.31
CA SER A 58 -0.76 3.10 15.03
C SER A 58 0.04 2.05 14.27
N LYS A 59 -0.65 1.25 13.43
CA LYS A 59 -0.03 0.30 12.52
C LYS A 59 -0.67 0.41 11.16
N PHE A 60 0.11 0.18 10.12
CA PHE A 60 -0.42 -0.04 8.79
C PHE A 60 -1.24 -1.33 8.76
N THR A 61 -2.43 -1.27 8.17
CA THR A 61 -3.37 -2.39 8.04
C THR A 61 -3.60 -2.79 6.59
N TYR A 62 -3.01 -2.07 5.62
CA TYR A 62 -3.21 -2.32 4.19
C TYR A 62 -2.93 -3.77 3.79
N ALA A 63 -1.91 -4.44 4.35
CA ALA A 63 -1.58 -5.83 4.02
C ALA A 63 -2.60 -6.82 4.58
N VAL A 64 -3.17 -6.52 5.75
CA VAL A 64 -4.24 -7.31 6.38
C VAL A 64 -5.54 -7.14 5.60
N LEU A 65 -5.85 -5.92 5.17
CA LEU A 65 -7.02 -5.62 4.34
C LEU A 65 -6.90 -6.33 2.98
N ALA A 66 -5.74 -6.22 2.32
CA ALA A 66 -5.45 -6.90 1.07
C ALA A 66 -5.66 -8.41 1.18
N SER A 67 -5.03 -9.06 2.16
CA SER A 67 -5.11 -10.52 2.31
C SER A 67 -6.52 -11.05 2.61
N ARG A 68 -7.42 -10.21 3.10
CA ARG A 68 -8.80 -10.60 3.44
C ARG A 68 -9.78 -10.34 2.31
N GLU A 69 -9.59 -9.26 1.59
CA GLU A 69 -10.57 -8.73 0.64
C GLU A 69 -10.15 -8.95 -0.82
N LEU A 70 -8.86 -9.17 -1.09
CA LEU A 70 -8.32 -9.50 -2.40
C LEU A 70 -8.10 -11.01 -2.47
N ALA A 71 -9.08 -11.73 -3.02
CA ALA A 71 -9.06 -13.19 -3.10
C ALA A 71 -9.34 -13.73 -4.50
N SER A 72 -9.77 -12.87 -5.43
CA SER A 72 -10.00 -13.26 -6.82
C SER A 72 -8.73 -13.14 -7.68
N PRO A 73 -8.63 -13.89 -8.80
CA PRO A 73 -7.49 -13.81 -9.72
C PRO A 73 -7.22 -12.38 -10.23
N ASP A 74 -8.27 -11.60 -10.48
CA ASP A 74 -8.16 -10.21 -10.95
C ASP A 74 -7.59 -9.28 -9.85
N GLU A 75 -7.80 -9.63 -8.59
CA GLU A 75 -7.32 -8.89 -7.42
C GLU A 75 -5.88 -9.24 -7.02
N MET A 76 -5.35 -10.37 -7.51
CA MET A 76 -3.98 -10.82 -7.23
C MET A 76 -2.93 -9.79 -7.67
N VAL A 77 -3.19 -9.06 -8.75
CA VAL A 77 -2.28 -7.99 -9.23
C VAL A 77 -2.14 -6.90 -8.18
N LEU A 78 -3.24 -6.46 -7.58
CA LEU A 78 -3.22 -5.45 -6.53
C LEU A 78 -2.55 -6.00 -5.25
N GLN A 79 -2.79 -7.27 -4.94
CA GLN A 79 -2.16 -7.94 -3.81
C GLN A 79 -0.62 -8.02 -3.95
N ASP A 80 -0.12 -8.40 -5.13
CA ASP A 80 1.32 -8.47 -5.40
C ASP A 80 2.01 -7.10 -5.26
N LEU A 81 1.35 -6.03 -5.72
CA LEU A 81 1.85 -4.67 -5.56
C LEU A 81 1.91 -4.26 -4.08
N ILE A 82 0.89 -4.62 -3.30
CA ILE A 82 0.85 -4.38 -1.85
C ILE A 82 1.95 -5.17 -1.11
N ASP A 83 2.17 -6.41 -1.51
CA ASP A 83 3.24 -7.25 -0.95
C ASP A 83 4.62 -6.69 -1.28
N ASN A 84 4.80 -6.07 -2.45
CA ASN A 84 6.03 -5.38 -2.80
C ASN A 84 6.31 -4.19 -1.85
N VAL A 85 5.30 -3.36 -1.57
CA VAL A 85 5.41 -2.27 -0.58
C VAL A 85 5.80 -2.84 0.79
N THR A 86 5.16 -3.92 1.23
CA THR A 86 5.45 -4.58 2.50
C THR A 86 6.90 -5.07 2.57
N LYS A 87 7.41 -5.69 1.51
CA LYS A 87 8.81 -6.15 1.41
C LYS A 87 9.78 -4.98 1.57
N LEU A 88 9.53 -3.87 0.89
CA LEU A 88 10.37 -2.66 0.96
C LEU A 88 10.33 -1.99 2.33
N MET A 89 9.20 -2.07 3.04
CA MET A 89 9.04 -1.57 4.40
C MET A 89 9.77 -2.41 5.46
N ILE A 90 9.87 -3.74 5.26
CA ILE A 90 10.53 -4.66 6.20
C ILE A 90 12.04 -4.77 5.94
N LYS A 91 12.48 -4.60 4.69
CA LYS A 91 13.89 -4.71 4.31
C LYS A 91 14.69 -3.53 4.88
N LYS A 92 15.37 -3.79 6.00
CA LYS A 92 16.28 -2.86 6.68
C LYS A 92 17.48 -2.55 5.81
#